data_AF-A0A520KWQ6-F1
#
_entry.id   AF-A0A520KWQ6-F1
#
_cell.length_a   1.000
_cell.length_b   1.000
_cell.length_c   1.000
_cell.angle_alpha   90.00
_cell.angle_beta   90.00
_cell.angle_gamma   90.00
#
_symmetry.space_group_name_H-M   'P 1'
#
loop_
_entity.id
_entity.type
_entity.pdbx_description
1 polymer ?
#
loop_
_entity_poly.entity_id
_entity_poly.type
_entity_poly.pdbx_seq_one_letter_code
_entity_poly.pdbx_strand_id
1 'polypeptide(L)' 'MRMTVVLEEEEERGYTVYVPSLPGCISQGETREEALKNIKEVLKNRRFLACQASLERYRVVSGAG' A
#
# COMPACT_ATOMS: atom_id res chain seq x y z
N MET A 1 -11.44 12.03 -2.36
CA MET A 1 -11.22 10.97 -1.34
C MET A 1 -9.73 10.84 -1.08
N ARG A 2 -9.34 10.33 0.10
CA ARG A 2 -7.95 10.13 0.50
C ARG A 2 -7.81 8.67 0.91
N MET A 3 -6.92 7.92 0.28
CA MET A 3 -6.66 6.53 0.67
C MET A 3 -5.61 6.48 1.78
N THR A 4 -5.77 5.56 2.72
CA THR A 4 -4.75 5.26 3.72
C THR A 4 -4.02 4.00 3.28
N VAL A 5 -2.71 4.09 3.17
CA VAL A 5 -1.81 2.95 2.94
C VAL A 5 -1.09 2.70 4.25
N VAL A 6 -1.22 1.50 4.78
CA VAL A 6 -0.53 1.07 6.00
C VAL A 6 0.71 0.32 5.57
N LEU A 7 1.84 0.68 6.17
CA LEU A 7 3.13 0.03 6.00
C LEU A 7 3.54 -0.52 7.36
N GLU A 8 3.81 -1.82 7.41
CA GLU A 8 4.28 -2.54 8.58
C GLU A 8 5.67 -3.10 8.27
N GLU A 9 6.59 -2.96 9.22
CA GLU A 9 7.90 -3.58 9.15
C GLU A 9 7.81 -5.00 9.69
N GLU A 10 8.37 -5.96 8.96
CA GLU A 10 8.39 -7.36 9.33
C GLU A 10 9.63 -7.69 10.15
N GLU A 11 9.51 -8.60 11.12
CA GLU A 11 10.61 -9.03 11.99
C GLU A 11 11.79 -9.62 11.20
N GLU A 12 11.49 -10.33 10.11
CA GLU A 12 12.48 -11.01 9.26
C GLU A 12 12.94 -10.13 8.09
N ARG A 13 13.16 -8.83 8.35
CA ARG A 13 13.60 -7.82 7.37
C ARG A 13 12.69 -7.72 6.15
N GLY A 14 11.76 -6.79 6.19
CA GLY A 14 10.96 -6.43 5.04
C GLY A 14 9.85 -5.47 5.41
N TYR A 15 9.04 -5.13 4.42
CA TYR A 15 7.89 -4.27 4.60
C TYR A 15 6.67 -4.91 3.97
N THR A 16 5.63 -5.08 4.78
CA THR A 16 4.28 -5.40 4.32
C THR A 16 3.50 -4.11 4.14
N VAL A 17 2.76 -4.00 3.04
CA VAL A 17 1.94 -2.83 2.74
C VAL A 17 0.55 -3.23 2.32
N TYR A 18 -0.46 -2.52 2.84
CA TYR A 18 -1.84 -2.83 2.51
C TYR A 18 -2.73 -1.60 2.62
N VAL A 19 -3.94 -1.71 2.06
CA VAL A 19 -4.96 -0.66 2.10
C VAL A 19 -6.15 -1.15 2.92
N PRO A 20 -6.38 -0.63 4.14
CA PRO A 20 -7.50 -1.08 4.98
C PRO A 20 -8.87 -0.93 4.32
N SER A 21 -9.04 0.10 3.48
CA SER A 21 -10.28 0.33 2.73
C SER A 21 -10.47 -0.60 1.52
N LEU A 22 -9.44 -1.36 1.14
CA LEU A 22 -9.46 -2.32 0.02
C LEU A 22 -8.90 -3.67 0.50
N PRO A 23 -9.67 -4.44 1.28
CA PRO A 23 -9.26 -5.76 1.72
C PRO A 23 -8.88 -6.64 0.52
N GLY A 24 -7.77 -7.36 0.67
CA GLY A 24 -7.15 -8.16 -0.40
C GLY A 24 -6.16 -7.39 -1.29
N CYS A 25 -5.97 -6.08 -1.09
CA CYS A 25 -4.85 -5.34 -1.68
C CYS A 25 -3.69 -5.28 -0.69
N ILE A 26 -2.80 -6.26 -0.78
CA ILE A 26 -1.61 -6.41 0.05
C ILE A 26 -0.41 -6.61 -0.88
N SER A 27 0.74 -6.08 -0.50
CA SER A 27 2.00 -6.30 -1.18
C SER A 27 3.16 -6.29 -0.17
N GLN A 28 4.34 -6.72 -0.60
CA GLN A 28 5.54 -6.80 0.22
C GLN A 28 6.76 -6.31 -0.58
N GLY A 29 7.82 -5.94 0.12
CA GLY A 29 9.12 -5.61 -0.46
C GLY A 29 10.22 -5.63 0.60
N GLU A 30 11.47 -5.77 0.18
CA GLU A 30 12.63 -5.75 1.09
C GLU A 30 12.86 -4.33 1.63
N THR A 31 12.42 -3.32 0.88
CA THR A 31 12.49 -1.92 1.27
C THR A 31 11.11 -1.27 1.26
N ARG A 32 10.96 -0.20 2.05
CA ARG A 32 9.75 0.62 2.07
C ARG A 32 9.35 1.11 0.68
N GLU A 33 10.32 1.53 -0.12
CA GLU A 33 10.10 2.08 -1.46
C GLU A 33 9.62 1.01 -2.42
N GLU A 34 10.19 -0.19 -2.34
CA GLU A 34 9.77 -1.34 -3.13
C GLU A 34 8.34 -1.77 -2.77
N ALA A 35 8.03 -1.94 -1.47
CA ALA A 35 6.69 -2.29 -1.03
C ALA A 35 5.67 -1.26 -1.55
N LEU A 36 5.96 0.04 -1.40
CA LEU A 36 5.10 1.11 -1.90
C LEU A 36 4.97 1.13 -3.44
N LYS A 37 6.01 0.76 -4.18
CA LYS A 37 5.94 0.61 -5.64
C LYS A 37 5.05 -0.57 -6.03
N ASN A 38 5.19 -1.70 -5.35
CA ASN A 38 4.45 -2.92 -5.65
C ASN A 38 2.95 -2.74 -5.37
N ILE A 39 2.57 -2.12 -4.24
CA ILE A 39 1.16 -1.82 -3.96
C ILE A 39 0.56 -0.82 -4.96
N LYS A 40 1.33 0.16 -5.43
CA LYS A 40 0.86 1.08 -6.49
C LYS A 40 0.53 0.33 -7.78
N GLU A 41 1.36 -0.62 -8.18
CA GLU A 41 1.10 -1.43 -9.38
C GLU A 41 -0.15 -2.32 -9.19
N VAL A 42 -0.32 -2.95 -8.02
CA VAL A 42 -1.53 -3.70 -7.68
C VAL A 42 -2.78 -2.82 -7.77
N LEU A 43 -2.72 -1.61 -7.20
CA LEU A 43 -3.83 -0.66 -7.21
C LEU A 43 -4.12 -0.10 -8.61
N LYS A 44 -3.08 0.10 -9.43
CA LYS A 44 -3.19 0.57 -10.83
C LYS A 44 -3.83 -0.49 -11.73
N ASN A 45 -3.44 -1.76 -11.55
CA ASN A 45 -4.00 -2.89 -12.32
C ASN A 45 -5.42 -3.23 -11.90
N ARG A 46 -5.82 -2.92 -10.66
CA ARG A 46 -7.22 -3.05 -10.24
C ARG A 46 -8.06 -2.02 -10.99
N ARG A 47 -8.88 -2.46 -11.94
CA ARG A 47 -9.85 -1.68 -12.75
C ARG A 47 -10.99 -1.00 -11.95
N PHE A 48 -10.76 -0.63 -10.69
CA PHE A 48 -11.73 0.16 -9.92
C PHE A 48 -11.55 1.64 -10.25
N LEU A 49 -12.45 2.19 -11.06
CA LEU A 49 -12.50 3.60 -11.47
C LEU A 49 -12.45 4.57 -10.27
N ALA A 50 -12.94 4.14 -9.10
CA ALA A 50 -12.93 4.92 -7.86
C ALA A 50 -11.54 5.04 -7.18
N CYS A 51 -10.62 4.10 -7.45
CA CYS A 51 -9.32 4.05 -6.77
C CYS A 51 -8.28 4.97 -7.41
N GLN A 52 -8.32 5.14 -8.74
CA GLN A 52 -7.28 5.84 -9.50
C GLN A 52 -7.14 7.32 -9.10
N ALA A 53 -8.26 8.04 -8.91
CA ALA A 53 -8.22 9.43 -8.46
C ALA A 53 -7.74 9.61 -7.00
N SER A 54 -7.68 8.54 -6.21
CA SER A 54 -7.24 8.57 -4.81
C SER A 54 -5.76 8.21 -4.63
N LEU A 55 -5.12 7.61 -5.65
CA LEU A 55 -3.69 7.27 -5.65
C LEU A 55 -2.78 8.51 -5.69
N GLU A 56 -3.25 9.64 -6.19
CA GLU A 56 -2.47 10.88 -6.18
C GLU A 56 -2.39 11.53 -4.78
N ARG A 57 -3.21 11.06 -3.82
CA ARG A 57 -3.35 11.68 -2.49
C ARG A 57 -3.34 10.66 -1.35
N TYR A 58 -2.74 9.48 -1.50
CA TYR A 58 -2.73 8.52 -0.39
C TYR A 58 -1.82 8.98 0.77
N ARG A 59 -2.24 8.70 2.00
CA ARG A 59 -1.46 8.91 3.22
C ARG A 59 -0.81 7.58 3.60
N VAL A 60 0.52 7.57 3.71
CA VAL A 60 1.24 6.44 4.31
C VAL A 60 1.19 6.58 5.83
N VAL A 61 0.81 5.51 6.51
CA VAL A 61 0.93 5.37 7.96
C VAL A 61 1.87 4.20 8.21
N SER A 62 2.99 4.45 8.89
CA SER A 62 3.90 3.40 9.34
C SER A 62 3.52 2.99 10.76
N GLY A 63 3.11 1.74 10.94
CA GLY A 63 3.00 1.13 12.26
C GLY A 63 4.35 0.53 12.61
N ALA A 64 5.06 1.11 13.58
CA ALA A 64 6.11 0.38 14.27
C ALA A 64 5.39 -0.56 15.24
N GLY A 65 5.37 -1.86 14.91
CA GLY A 65 5.05 -2.91 15.86
C GLY A 65 6.17 -3.03 16.88
#